data_AF-A0A966ETI0-F1
#
_entry.id   AF-A0A966ETI0-F1
#
_cell.length_a   1.000
_cell.length_b   1.000
_cell.length_c   1.000
_cell.angle_alpha   90.00
_cell.angle_beta   90.00
_cell.angle_gamma   90.00
#
_symmetry.space_group_name_H-M   'P 1'
#
loop_
_entity.id
_entity.type
_entity.pdbx_description
1 polymer ?
#
loop_
_entity_poly.entity_id
_entity_poly.type
_entity_poly.pdbx_seq_one_letter_code
_entity_poly.pdbx_strand_id
1 'polypeptide(L)'
;MRSNRRSKTKLMNDINVVPYIDVMLVLLVIFMVTAPMMNPGQVDLPQVSQSSTPAPAPLEVIIKRDNSLALRDHGKGDEESRVSREELVSIL
;
A
#
# COMPACT_ATOMS: atom_id res chain seq x y z
N MET A 1 19.59 36.50 79.02
CA MET A 1 18.58 36.30 77.96
C MET A 1 19.21 35.49 76.83
N ARG A 2 18.87 34.19 76.72
CA ARG A 2 19.37 33.32 75.63
C ARG A 2 18.27 33.14 74.60
N SER A 3 18.38 33.84 73.47
CA SER A 3 17.45 33.73 72.35
C SER A 3 17.79 32.48 71.53
N ASN A 4 17.02 31.42 71.75
CA ASN A 4 16.99 30.26 70.88
C ASN A 4 16.02 30.56 69.71
N ARG A 5 16.51 30.70 68.47
CA ARG A 5 15.65 30.70 67.28
C ARG A 5 16.27 29.85 66.16
N ARG A 6 15.97 28.56 66.29
CA ARG A 6 15.44 27.68 65.23
C ARG A 6 16.07 27.90 63.84
N SER A 7 17.14 27.16 63.58
CA SER A 7 17.60 26.88 62.22
C SER A 7 16.43 26.33 61.42
N LYS A 8 15.97 27.10 60.44
CA LYS A 8 14.94 26.68 59.49
C LYS A 8 15.62 25.71 58.53
N THR A 9 15.49 24.41 58.78
CA THR A 9 15.82 23.36 57.82
C THR A 9 15.08 23.68 56.53
N LYS A 10 15.80 24.18 55.51
CA LYS A 10 15.28 24.24 54.15
C LYS A 10 15.04 22.79 53.75
N LEU A 11 13.78 22.41 53.56
CA LEU A 11 13.42 21.17 52.90
C LEU A 11 14.03 21.22 51.50
N MET A 12 15.08 20.44 51.27
CA MET A 12 15.68 20.25 49.95
C MET A 12 14.66 19.42 49.16
N ASN A 13 13.89 20.09 48.31
CA ASN A 13 12.86 19.50 47.48
C ASN A 13 13.32 19.44 46.02
N ASP A 14 14.60 19.12 45.81
CA ASP A 14 15.09 18.83 44.47
C ASP A 14 14.77 17.38 44.20
N ILE A 15 13.68 17.15 43.45
CA ILE A 15 13.36 15.83 42.92
C ILE A 15 14.54 15.45 42.03
N ASN A 16 15.23 14.35 42.35
CA ASN A 16 16.15 13.76 41.39
C ASN A 16 15.35 13.50 40.12
N VAL A 17 15.65 14.22 39.03
CA VAL A 17 14.97 14.07 37.74
C VAL A 17 15.47 12.83 36.98
N VAL A 18 16.64 12.31 37.36
CA VAL A 18 17.29 11.15 36.75
C VAL A 18 16.40 9.89 36.74
N PRO A 19 15.68 9.51 37.81
CA PRO A 19 14.79 8.34 37.80
C PRO A 19 13.59 8.50 36.84
N TYR A 20 13.06 9.72 36.69
CA TYR A 20 11.93 9.98 35.79
C TYR A 20 12.36 9.95 34.33
N ILE A 21 13.54 10.50 34.04
CA ILE A 21 14.13 10.47 32.70
C ILE A 21 14.36 9.01 32.28
N ASP A 22 14.87 8.16 33.17
CA ASP A 22 15.09 6.73 32.89
C ASP A 22 13.79 6.02 32.46
N VAL A 23 12.70 6.19 33.23
CA VAL A 23 11.39 5.61 32.88
C VAL A 23 10.85 6.14 31.55
N MET A 24 10.96 7.44 31.30
CA MET A 24 10.49 8.03 30.04
C MET A 24 11.31 7.56 28.83
N LEU A 25 12.63 7.42 28.98
CA LEU A 25 13.51 6.93 27.93
C LEU A 25 13.26 5.44 27.64
N VAL A 26 13.03 4.61 28.66
CA VAL A 26 12.66 3.19 28.48
C VAL A 26 11.38 3.06 27.65
N LEU A 27 10.36 3.90 27.90
CA LEU A 27 9.13 3.89 27.10
C LEU A 27 9.38 4.25 25.63
N LEU A 28 10.25 5.22 25.34
CA LEU A 28 10.62 5.58 23.96
C LEU A 28 11.36 4.45 23.24
N VAL A 29 12.28 3.77 23.93
CA VAL A 29 13.02 2.63 23.38
C VAL A 29 12.08 1.46 23.06
N ILE A 30 11.13 1.16 23.95
CA ILE A 30 10.10 0.12 23.69
C ILE A 30 9.33 0.44 22.41
N PHE A 31 8.83 1.66 22.25
CA PHE A 31 8.11 2.05 21.05
C PHE A 31 8.97 1.94 19.78
N MET A 32 10.21 2.42 19.83
CA MET A 32 11.14 2.35 18.70
C MET A 32 11.44 0.91 18.26
N VAL A 33 11.52 -0.03 19.20
CA VAL A 33 11.76 -1.46 18.92
C VAL A 33 10.51 -2.17 18.39
N THR A 34 9.30 -1.74 18.76
CA THR A 34 8.05 -2.36 18.26
C THR A 34 7.74 -2.05 16.80
N ALA A 35 8.13 -0.87 16.28
CA ALA A 35 7.91 -0.47 14.89
C ALA A 35 8.52 -1.40 13.82
N PRO A 36 9.80 -1.85 13.91
CA PRO A 36 10.39 -2.73 12.91
C PRO A 36 9.80 -4.16 12.88
N MET A 37 8.99 -4.55 13.87
CA MET A 37 8.31 -5.86 13.89
C MET A 37 7.06 -5.89 13.00
N MET A 38 6.59 -4.72 12.53
CA MET A 38 5.56 -4.66 11.51
C MET A 38 6.22 -4.79 10.13
N ASN A 39 6.49 -6.04 9.74
CA ASN A 39 6.88 -6.33 8.35
C ASN A 39 5.76 -5.79 7.44
N PRO A 40 6.02 -4.84 6.54
CA PRO A 40 5.07 -4.55 5.48
C PRO A 40 4.86 -5.87 4.75
N GLY A 41 3.63 -6.40 4.82
CA GLY A 41 3.28 -7.65 4.16
C GLY A 41 3.81 -7.59 2.74
N GLN A 42 4.49 -8.65 2.30
CA GLN A 42 5.12 -8.73 0.98
C GLN A 42 4.05 -8.43 -0.08
N VAL A 43 3.98 -7.19 -0.54
CA VAL A 43 3.05 -6.79 -1.59
C VAL A 43 3.77 -7.08 -2.89
N ASP A 44 3.44 -8.22 -3.49
CA ASP A 44 3.83 -8.52 -4.86
C ASP A 44 3.07 -7.56 -5.79
N LEU A 45 3.67 -6.38 -6.01
CA LEU A 45 3.20 -5.48 -7.05
C LEU A 45 3.48 -6.17 -8.40
N PRO A 46 2.45 -6.41 -9.23
CA PRO A 46 2.67 -6.98 -10.55
C PRO A 46 3.59 -6.04 -11.32
N GLN A 47 4.80 -6.51 -11.61
CA GLN A 47 5.71 -5.79 -12.49
C GLN A 47 5.10 -5.83 -13.88
N VAL A 48 4.66 -4.67 -14.37
CA VAL A 48 4.34 -4.49 -15.79
C VAL A 48 5.68 -4.68 -16.51
N SER A 49 5.91 -5.89 -17.01
CA SER A 49 7.00 -6.15 -17.93
C SER A 49 6.84 -5.13 -19.04
N GLN A 50 7.79 -4.21 -19.17
CA GLN A 50 7.87 -3.30 -20.30
C GLN A 50 8.18 -4.17 -21.52
N SER A 51 7.19 -4.93 -22.02
CA SER A 51 7.31 -5.55 -23.32
C SER A 51 7.39 -4.38 -24.30
N SER A 52 8.55 -4.16 -24.88
CA SER A 52 8.71 -3.24 -26.01
C SER A 52 7.87 -3.66 -27.21
N THR A 53 7.27 -4.84 -27.14
CA THR A 53 6.25 -5.31 -28.06
C THR A 53 4.95 -4.55 -27.79
N PRO A 54 4.41 -3.84 -28.78
CA PRO A 54 3.05 -3.32 -28.70
C PRO A 54 2.10 -4.45 -28.33
N ALA A 55 1.14 -4.17 -27.44
CA ALA A 55 0.06 -5.12 -27.21
C ALA A 55 -0.60 -5.45 -28.56
N PRO A 56 -0.86 -6.73 -28.86
CA PRO A 56 -1.59 -7.08 -30.09
C PRO A 56 -2.92 -6.34 -30.09
N ALA A 57 -3.31 -5.85 -31.26
CA ALA A 57 -4.58 -5.16 -31.40
C ALA A 57 -5.72 -6.09 -30.92
N PRO A 58 -6.63 -5.61 -30.06
CA PRO A 58 -7.67 -6.45 -29.51
C PRO A 58 -8.63 -6.90 -30.62
N LEU A 59 -9.16 -8.12 -30.50
CA LEU A 59 -10.24 -8.61 -31.35
C LEU A 59 -11.57 -8.33 -30.64
N GLU A 60 -12.50 -7.69 -31.32
CA GLU A 60 -13.80 -7.33 -30.76
C GLU A 60 -14.92 -8.16 -31.38
N VAL A 61 -15.72 -8.80 -30.53
CA VAL A 61 -16.89 -9.58 -30.93
C VAL A 61 -18.15 -8.77 -30.67
N ILE A 62 -18.86 -8.40 -31.72
CA ILE A 62 -20.09 -7.61 -31.70
C ILE A 62 -21.29 -8.56 -31.79
N ILE A 63 -22.19 -8.49 -30.81
CA ILE A 63 -23.43 -9.26 -30.79
C ILE A 63 -24.60 -8.32 -31.07
N LYS A 64 -25.25 -8.49 -32.22
CA LYS A 64 -26.39 -7.67 -32.64
C LYS A 64 -27.71 -8.23 -32.08
N ARG A 65 -28.74 -7.38 -32.03
CA ARG A 65 -30.08 -7.75 -31.52
C ARG A 65 -30.80 -8.80 -32.35
N ASP A 66 -30.38 -8.99 -33.60
CA ASP A 66 -30.86 -10.03 -34.51
C ASP A 66 -30.12 -11.38 -34.31
N ASN A 67 -29.34 -11.49 -33.23
CA ASN A 67 -28.43 -12.60 -32.93
C ASN A 67 -27.33 -12.82 -33.98
N SER A 68 -27.12 -11.88 -34.90
CA SER A 68 -25.96 -11.93 -35.79
C SER A 68 -24.70 -11.57 -35.01
N LEU A 69 -23.61 -12.27 -35.36
CA LEU A 69 -22.30 -12.04 -34.78
C LEU A 69 -21.44 -11.33 -35.82
N ALA A 70 -20.63 -10.40 -35.34
CA ALA A 70 -19.64 -9.75 -36.16
C ALA A 70 -18.32 -9.65 -35.41
N LEU A 71 -17.24 -9.64 -36.18
CA LEU A 71 -15.89 -9.45 -35.70
C LEU A 71 -15.35 -8.13 -36.21
N ARG A 72 -14.65 -7.44 -35.33
CA ARG A 72 -13.81 -6.30 -35.67
C ARG A 72 -12.38 -6.59 -35.24
N ASP A 73 -11.46 -6.57 -36.20
CA ASP A 73 -10.03 -6.76 -36.00
C ASP A 73 -9.32 -5.40 -36.05
N HIS A 74 -9.04 -4.85 -34.86
CA HIS A 74 -8.35 -3.57 -34.72
C HIS A 74 -6.92 -3.56 -35.32
N GLY A 75 -6.37 -4.70 -35.73
CA GLY A 75 -5.06 -4.85 -36.37
C GLY A 75 -5.10 -4.87 -37.91
N LYS A 76 -6.25 -5.16 -38.53
CA LYS A 76 -6.42 -5.23 -39.99
C LYS A 76 -7.36 -4.17 -40.57
N GLY A 77 -8.05 -3.40 -39.73
CA GLY A 77 -8.91 -2.29 -40.13
C GLY A 77 -10.20 -2.26 -39.30
N ASP A 78 -10.86 -1.09 -39.21
CA ASP A 78 -12.10 -0.91 -38.44
C ASP A 78 -13.35 -1.46 -39.17
N GLU A 79 -13.16 -2.44 -40.06
CA GLU A 79 -14.23 -3.06 -40.82
C GLU A 79 -14.92 -4.15 -39.99
N GLU A 80 -16.25 -4.11 -39.98
CA GLU A 80 -17.08 -5.12 -39.34
C GLU A 80 -17.31 -6.29 -40.29
N SER A 81 -16.72 -7.45 -40.00
CA SER A 81 -16.96 -8.68 -40.74
C SER A 81 -18.05 -9.50 -40.04
N ARG A 82 -19.15 -9.79 -40.73
CA ARG A 82 -20.16 -10.72 -40.22
C ARG A 82 -19.58 -12.13 -40.22
N VAL A 83 -19.68 -12.81 -39.08
CA VAL A 83 -19.18 -14.18 -38.91
C VAL A 83 -20.22 -15.09 -38.28
N SER A 84 -20.15 -16.35 -38.67
CA SER A 84 -20.88 -17.45 -38.05
C SER A 84 -20.20 -17.93 -36.76
N ARG A 85 -20.92 -18.75 -35.96
CA ARG A 85 -20.37 -19.32 -34.71
C ARG A 85 -19.23 -20.28 -34.99
N GLU A 86 -19.31 -21.01 -36.09
CA GLU A 86 -18.31 -21.97 -36.53
C GLU A 86 -17.01 -21.27 -36.94
N GLU A 87 -17.11 -20.13 -37.64
CA GLU A 87 -15.96 -19.31 -38.01
C GLU A 87 -15.29 -18.66 -36.79
N LEU A 88 -16.07 -18.20 -35.81
CA LEU A 88 -15.55 -17.65 -34.56
C LEU A 88 -14.71 -18.66 -33.77
N VAL A 89 -15.19 -19.91 -33.69
CA VAL A 89 -14.46 -20.99 -32.98
C VAL A 89 -13.15 -21.34 -33.67
N SER A 90 -13.04 -21.15 -34.99
CA SER A 90 -11.81 -21.41 -35.73
C SER A 90 -10.72 -20.34 -35.57
N ILE A 91 -11.08 -19.16 -35.06
CA ILE A 91 -10.18 -18.00 -34.90
C ILE A 91 -9.60 -17.91 -33.48
N LEU A 92 -10.23 -18.57 -32.50
CA LEU A 92 -9.77 -18.73 -31.12
C LEU A 92 -8.83 -19.94 -30.97
#